data_AF-A0A1M5M642-F1
#
_entry.id   AF-A0A1M5M642-F1
#
_cell.length_a   1.000
_cell.length_b   1.000
_cell.length_c   1.000
_cell.angle_alpha   90.00
_cell.angle_beta   90.00
_cell.angle_gamma   90.00
#
_symmetry.space_group_name_H-M   'P 1'
#
loop_
_entity.id
_entity.type
_entity.pdbx_description
1 polymer ?
#
loop_
_entity_poly.entity_id
_entity_poly.type
_entity_poly.pdbx_seq_one_letter_code
_entity_poly.pdbx_strand_id
1 'polypeptide(L)'
;MKSALLLSTALLASAAHADVLGLTAEAGSYITNDGEDFNTYFGVAVEHPIPLIPNFRIQHQDLEGKVGSTKIDTSYNDYTLYYEFLDGLLWLDLDAGITLRSIDGSIGSTDVSDSYPLGYLSAYVTFPGTSLSVGGELKTGGGSDANITDTTFKIKYQALYFAGLEAGYRKVSENIDDIDGSSFDVDFTGVFIGAFVDF
;
A
#
# COMPACT_ATOMS: atom_id res chain seq x y z
N MET A 1 16.29 -25.92 20.60
CA MET A 1 16.25 -24.58 21.23
C MET A 1 17.27 -23.66 20.55
N LYS A 2 16.99 -23.16 19.34
CA LYS A 2 17.84 -22.17 18.64
C LYS A 2 17.00 -21.41 17.60
N SER A 3 16.12 -20.52 18.04
CA SER A 3 15.38 -19.60 17.14
C SER A 3 14.98 -18.26 17.80
N ALA A 4 15.70 -17.82 18.84
CA ALA A 4 15.33 -16.60 19.59
C ALA A 4 16.30 -15.43 19.40
N LEU A 5 17.31 -15.54 18.53
CA LEU A 5 18.43 -14.57 18.53
C LEU A 5 18.36 -13.50 17.43
N LEU A 6 17.47 -13.62 16.44
CA LEU A 6 17.35 -12.63 15.35
C LEU A 6 16.39 -11.47 15.71
N LEU A 7 15.41 -11.71 16.57
CA LEU A 7 14.45 -10.68 16.97
C LEU A 7 15.04 -9.71 18.02
N SER A 8 16.05 -10.15 18.80
CA SER A 8 16.68 -9.33 19.83
C SER A 8 17.68 -8.30 19.28
N THR A 9 18.25 -8.53 18.10
CA THR A 9 19.24 -7.61 17.50
C THR A 9 18.57 -6.38 16.87
N ALA A 10 17.31 -6.46 16.45
CA ALA A 10 16.55 -5.29 15.97
C ALA A 10 16.15 -4.34 17.11
N LEU A 11 15.91 -4.87 18.31
CA LEU A 11 15.49 -4.11 19.50
C LEU A 11 16.60 -3.26 20.16
N LEU A 12 17.86 -3.39 19.73
CA LEU A 12 19.02 -2.74 20.37
C LEU A 12 19.62 -1.58 19.55
N ALA A 13 19.06 -1.24 18.39
CA ALA A 13 19.63 -0.24 17.48
C ALA A 13 19.19 1.21 17.78
N SER A 14 18.21 1.45 18.66
CA SER A 14 17.62 2.78 18.89
C SER A 14 18.46 3.76 19.72
N ALA A 15 19.75 3.50 19.92
CA ALA A 15 20.60 4.29 20.80
C ALA A 15 22.03 4.51 20.28
N ALA A 16 22.21 4.92 19.01
CA ALA A 16 23.34 5.76 18.58
C ALA A 16 23.31 6.05 17.07
N HIS A 17 22.95 7.28 16.70
CA HIS A 17 23.51 8.07 15.59
C HIS A 17 24.32 7.31 14.51
N ALA A 18 23.68 6.53 13.63
CA ALA A 18 24.27 6.00 12.39
C ALA A 18 23.17 5.41 11.48
N ASP A 19 23.00 5.96 10.26
CA ASP A 19 22.50 5.29 9.05
C ASP A 19 21.57 4.07 9.31
N VAL A 20 20.40 4.32 9.91
CA VAL A 20 19.46 3.24 10.26
C VAL A 20 18.58 2.99 9.03
N LEU A 21 18.59 1.77 8.54
CA LEU A 21 17.59 1.29 7.59
C LEU A 21 16.22 1.38 8.27
N GLY A 22 15.30 2.16 7.71
CA GLY A 22 13.92 2.20 8.19
C GLY A 22 13.20 0.91 7.81
N LEU A 23 12.44 0.34 8.74
CA LEU A 23 11.60 -0.84 8.46
C LEU A 23 10.19 -0.62 8.98
N THR A 24 9.24 -0.46 8.05
CA THR A 24 7.81 -0.42 8.35
C THR A 24 7.14 -1.72 7.92
N ALA A 25 6.26 -2.26 8.76
CA ALA A 25 5.32 -3.31 8.39
C ALA A 25 3.90 -2.92 8.78
N GLU A 26 2.94 -3.11 7.88
CA GLU A 26 1.52 -2.80 8.08
C GLU A 26 0.66 -4.00 7.74
N ALA A 27 -0.46 -4.17 8.45
CA ALA A 27 -1.46 -5.16 8.12
C ALA A 27 -2.83 -4.70 8.60
N GLY A 28 -3.87 -5.05 7.85
CA GLY A 28 -5.22 -4.66 8.19
C GLY A 28 -6.26 -5.34 7.35
N SER A 29 -7.47 -4.81 7.48
CA SER A 29 -8.63 -5.28 6.76
C SER A 29 -9.41 -4.11 6.21
N TYR A 30 -10.09 -4.34 5.10
CA TYR A 30 -10.99 -3.35 4.52
C TYR A 30 -12.32 -3.98 4.14
N ILE A 31 -13.35 -3.15 4.21
CA ILE A 31 -14.73 -3.51 3.92
C ILE A 31 -15.12 -2.77 2.66
N THR A 32 -15.58 -3.53 1.67
CA THR A 32 -16.08 -3.01 0.41
C THR A 32 -17.40 -2.27 0.63
N ASN A 33 -17.77 -1.36 -0.27
CA ASN A 33 -19.06 -0.66 -0.15
C ASN A 33 -20.28 -1.59 -0.18
N ASP A 34 -20.14 -2.80 -0.72
CA ASP A 34 -21.18 -3.84 -0.68
C ASP A 34 -21.28 -4.53 0.69
N GLY A 35 -20.29 -4.36 1.57
CA GLY A 35 -20.34 -4.70 2.99
C GLY A 35 -20.34 -6.21 3.31
N GLU A 36 -20.34 -7.07 2.30
CA GLU A 36 -20.44 -8.52 2.46
C GLU A 36 -19.06 -9.20 2.57
N ASP A 37 -18.02 -8.62 1.95
CA ASP A 37 -16.74 -9.29 1.77
C ASP A 37 -15.63 -8.65 2.62
N PHE A 38 -15.00 -9.49 3.44
CA PHE A 38 -13.90 -9.11 4.32
C PHE A 38 -12.58 -9.33 3.60
N ASN A 39 -11.88 -8.24 3.33
CA ASN A 39 -10.63 -8.27 2.59
C ASN A 39 -9.45 -7.92 3.48
N THR A 40 -8.28 -8.48 3.17
CA THR A 40 -7.06 -8.24 3.94
C THR A 40 -5.99 -7.58 3.10
N TYR A 41 -5.10 -6.85 3.79
CA TYR A 41 -3.88 -6.33 3.19
C TYR A 41 -2.73 -6.45 4.17
N PHE A 42 -1.52 -6.57 3.64
CA PHE A 42 -0.29 -6.36 4.39
C PHE A 42 0.75 -5.69 3.52
N GLY A 43 1.70 -5.02 4.16
CA GLY A 43 2.80 -4.34 3.48
C GLY A 43 4.06 -4.35 4.32
N VAL A 44 5.21 -4.33 3.64
CA VAL A 44 6.53 -4.16 4.25
C VAL A 44 7.30 -3.16 3.41
N ALA A 45 7.81 -2.11 4.04
CA ALA A 45 8.66 -1.09 3.44
C ALA A 45 10.04 -1.10 4.10
N VAL A 46 11.07 -0.97 3.27
CA VAL A 46 12.46 -0.83 3.69
C VAL A 46 13.00 0.47 3.10
N GLU A 47 13.44 1.35 3.98
CA GLU A 47 13.96 2.67 3.63
C GLU A 47 15.48 2.68 3.78
N HIS A 48 16.16 3.14 2.74
CA HIS A 48 17.60 3.15 2.66
C HIS A 48 18.14 4.54 3.03
N PRO A 49 19.19 4.63 3.86
CA PRO A 49 19.73 5.93 4.25
C PRO A 49 20.52 6.62 3.12
N ILE A 50 20.77 5.93 1.99
CA ILE A 50 21.54 6.46 0.86
C ILE A 50 20.57 7.10 -0.15
N PRO A 51 20.58 8.44 -0.32
CA PRO A 51 19.58 9.14 -1.15
C PRO A 51 19.57 8.76 -2.64
N LEU A 52 20.63 8.11 -3.14
CA LEU A 52 20.73 7.66 -4.53
C LEU A 52 20.07 6.30 -4.77
N ILE A 53 19.75 5.55 -3.71
CA ILE A 53 19.13 4.24 -3.80
C ILE A 53 17.66 4.43 -3.43
N PRO A 54 16.71 4.01 -4.30
CA PRO A 54 15.31 4.11 -3.96
C PRO A 54 14.97 3.17 -2.81
N ASN A 55 14.03 3.61 -1.98
CA ASN A 55 13.36 2.79 -0.98
C ASN A 55 12.49 1.75 -1.68
N PHE A 56 12.13 0.69 -0.97
CA PHE A 56 11.40 -0.43 -1.52
C PHE A 56 10.24 -0.85 -0.62
N ARG A 57 9.05 -1.02 -1.21
CA ARG A 57 7.86 -1.49 -0.51
C ARG A 57 7.21 -2.63 -1.29
N ILE A 58 6.83 -3.68 -0.57
CA ILE A 58 5.96 -4.74 -1.08
C ILE A 58 4.62 -4.60 -0.37
N GLN A 59 3.53 -4.70 -1.12
CA GLN A 59 2.19 -4.83 -0.56
C GLN A 59 1.44 -5.96 -1.22
N HIS A 60 0.65 -6.65 -0.43
CA HIS A 60 -0.29 -7.67 -0.88
C HIS A 60 -1.69 -7.31 -0.41
N GLN A 61 -2.67 -7.61 -1.24
CA GLN A 61 -4.06 -7.33 -0.97
C GLN A 61 -4.96 -8.33 -1.68
N ASP A 62 -5.92 -8.87 -0.95
CA ASP A 62 -7.03 -9.63 -1.51
C ASP A 62 -8.20 -8.70 -1.76
N LEU A 63 -8.88 -8.83 -2.91
CA LEU A 63 -10.08 -8.10 -3.27
C LEU A 63 -11.17 -9.08 -3.75
N GLU A 64 -12.03 -9.40 -2.82
CA GLU A 64 -13.30 -10.05 -3.04
C GLU A 64 -14.41 -9.00 -2.97
N GLY A 65 -15.30 -9.04 -3.95
CA GLY A 65 -16.42 -8.11 -4.05
C GLY A 65 -17.37 -8.42 -5.18
N LYS A 66 -18.31 -7.51 -5.42
CA LYS A 66 -19.20 -7.54 -6.58
C LYS A 66 -19.24 -6.15 -7.22
N VAL A 67 -19.36 -6.12 -8.54
CA VAL A 67 -19.70 -4.90 -9.29
C VAL A 67 -20.92 -5.24 -10.13
N GLY A 68 -22.08 -4.71 -9.73
CA GLY A 68 -23.37 -5.10 -10.30
C GLY A 68 -23.70 -6.58 -10.04
N SER A 69 -23.58 -7.43 -11.06
CA SER A 69 -23.78 -8.89 -10.94
C SER A 69 -22.50 -9.71 -11.11
N THR A 70 -21.37 -9.04 -11.38
CA THR A 70 -20.08 -9.69 -11.61
C THR A 70 -19.36 -9.85 -10.27
N LYS A 71 -19.03 -11.10 -9.89
CA LYS A 71 -18.16 -11.38 -8.74
C LYS A 71 -16.73 -11.03 -9.12
N ILE A 72 -16.02 -10.36 -8.22
CA ILE A 72 -14.59 -10.08 -8.32
C ILE A 72 -13.91 -10.85 -7.20
N ASP A 73 -12.83 -11.55 -7.55
CA ASP A 73 -12.04 -12.36 -6.64
C ASP A 73 -10.60 -12.29 -7.15
N THR A 74 -9.93 -11.19 -6.83
CA THR A 74 -8.60 -10.85 -7.35
C THR A 74 -7.63 -10.55 -6.21
N SER A 75 -6.36 -10.84 -6.44
CA SER A 75 -5.28 -10.49 -5.55
C SER A 75 -4.32 -9.53 -6.25
N TYR A 76 -3.79 -8.58 -5.48
CA TYR A 76 -2.89 -7.54 -5.95
C TYR A 76 -1.56 -7.65 -5.22
N ASN A 77 -0.47 -7.74 -5.96
CA ASN A 77 0.89 -7.67 -5.44
C ASN A 77 1.58 -6.43 -6.01
N ASP A 78 1.86 -5.46 -5.14
CA ASP A 78 2.53 -4.22 -5.50
C ASP A 78 4.00 -4.26 -5.07
N TYR A 79 4.89 -4.00 -6.02
CA TYR A 79 6.32 -3.81 -5.80
C TYR A 79 6.69 -2.37 -6.12
N THR A 80 6.86 -1.53 -5.10
CA THR A 80 7.08 -0.09 -5.23
C THR A 80 8.53 0.26 -4.95
N LEU A 81 9.13 1.04 -5.86
CA LEU A 81 10.41 1.72 -5.66
C LEU A 81 10.15 3.22 -5.58
N TYR A 82 10.59 3.88 -4.52
CA TYR A 82 10.28 5.30 -4.28
C TYR A 82 11.45 6.08 -3.69
N TYR A 83 11.38 7.40 -3.84
CA TYR A 83 12.27 8.35 -3.19
C TYR A 83 11.45 9.29 -2.31
N GLU A 84 11.96 9.60 -1.13
CA GLU A 84 11.45 10.65 -0.25
C GLU A 84 12.04 12.00 -0.69
N PHE A 85 11.17 12.89 -1.17
CA PHE A 85 11.56 14.25 -1.56
C PHE A 85 11.47 15.20 -0.37
N LEU A 86 10.53 14.95 0.53
CA LEU A 86 10.38 15.63 1.81
C LEU A 86 10.22 14.56 2.89
N ASP A 87 11.15 14.56 3.83
CA ASP A 87 11.17 13.67 5.00
C ASP A 87 10.86 14.51 6.23
N GLY A 88 9.58 14.70 6.53
CA GLY A 88 9.07 15.50 7.65
C GLY A 88 9.38 17.00 7.60
N LEU A 89 9.90 17.53 6.48
CA LEU A 89 10.25 18.94 6.38
C LEU A 89 8.98 19.80 6.44
N LEU A 90 8.91 20.68 7.46
CA LEU A 90 7.70 21.45 7.77
C LEU A 90 6.47 20.54 7.93
N TRP A 91 6.67 19.38 8.56
CA TRP A 91 5.61 18.40 8.84
C TRP A 91 4.96 17.75 7.62
N LEU A 92 5.57 17.92 6.44
CA LEU A 92 5.12 17.35 5.18
C LEU A 92 6.08 16.25 4.75
N ASP A 93 5.51 15.09 4.47
CA ASP A 93 6.16 13.94 3.88
C ASP A 93 5.68 13.84 2.43
N LEU A 94 6.60 13.70 1.48
CA LEU A 94 6.29 13.62 0.05
C LEU A 94 7.23 12.63 -0.62
N ASP A 95 6.65 11.56 -1.13
CA ASP A 95 7.41 10.50 -1.80
C ASP A 95 6.84 10.26 -3.19
N ALA A 96 7.71 9.94 -4.14
CA ALA A 96 7.27 9.55 -5.47
C ALA A 96 8.16 8.45 -6.03
N GLY A 97 7.59 7.65 -6.92
CA GLY A 97 8.22 6.45 -7.40
C GLY A 97 7.45 5.74 -8.50
N ILE A 98 7.74 4.46 -8.64
CA ILE A 98 7.07 3.56 -9.56
C ILE A 98 6.64 2.31 -8.81
N THR A 99 5.52 1.72 -9.23
CA THR A 99 5.01 0.45 -8.72
C THR A 99 4.84 -0.50 -9.89
N LEU A 100 5.29 -1.74 -9.74
CA LEU A 100 4.83 -2.83 -10.59
C LEU A 100 3.73 -3.57 -9.84
N ARG A 101 2.50 -3.52 -10.37
CA ARG A 101 1.33 -4.19 -9.80
C ARG A 101 1.06 -5.48 -10.58
N SER A 102 1.14 -6.63 -9.91
CA SER A 102 0.66 -7.92 -10.43
C SER A 102 -0.78 -8.13 -9.97
N ILE A 103 -1.67 -8.46 -10.89
CA ILE A 103 -3.07 -8.77 -10.64
C ILE A 103 -3.28 -10.24 -11.00
N ASP A 104 -3.78 -11.04 -10.07
CA ASP A 104 -4.02 -12.46 -10.27
C ASP A 104 -5.36 -12.86 -9.63
N GLY A 105 -6.24 -13.51 -10.39
CA GLY A 105 -7.52 -14.02 -9.89
C GLY A 105 -8.58 -14.13 -10.98
N SER A 106 -9.83 -13.86 -10.62
CA SER A 106 -10.98 -13.98 -11.53
C SER A 106 -11.95 -12.80 -11.42
N ILE A 107 -12.46 -12.37 -12.58
CA ILE A 107 -13.53 -11.39 -12.71
C ILE A 107 -14.69 -12.08 -13.45
N GLY A 108 -15.74 -12.40 -12.70
CA GLY A 108 -16.89 -13.15 -13.20
C GLY A 108 -16.54 -14.60 -13.52
N SER A 109 -16.34 -14.89 -14.80
CA SER A 109 -15.94 -16.23 -15.30
C SER A 109 -14.63 -16.19 -16.09
N THR A 110 -13.95 -15.04 -16.10
CA THR A 110 -12.69 -14.83 -16.81
C THR A 110 -11.57 -14.75 -15.80
N ASP A 111 -10.51 -15.53 -16.04
CA ASP A 111 -9.28 -15.46 -15.25
C ASP A 111 -8.43 -14.28 -15.73
N VAL A 112 -7.81 -13.58 -14.79
CA VAL A 112 -6.93 -12.43 -15.06
C VAL A 112 -5.59 -12.68 -14.39
N SER A 113 -4.50 -12.54 -15.15
CA SER A 113 -3.12 -12.66 -14.65
C SER A 113 -2.22 -11.75 -15.48
N ASP A 114 -2.05 -10.50 -15.02
CA ASP A 114 -1.28 -9.49 -15.74
C ASP A 114 -0.52 -8.57 -14.78
N SER A 115 0.51 -7.90 -15.30
CA SER A 115 1.33 -6.95 -14.54
C SER A 115 1.40 -5.59 -15.20
N TYR A 116 1.18 -4.54 -14.42
CA TYR A 116 1.07 -3.17 -14.90
C TYR A 116 2.06 -2.24 -14.21
N PRO A 117 2.83 -1.42 -14.97
CA PRO A 117 3.65 -0.38 -14.40
C PRO A 117 2.80 0.86 -14.07
N LEU A 118 2.90 1.32 -12.82
CA LEU A 118 2.20 2.48 -12.30
C LEU A 118 3.21 3.50 -11.78
N GLY A 119 2.90 4.79 -11.90
CA GLY A 119 3.53 5.82 -11.08
C GLY A 119 2.99 5.76 -9.65
N TYR A 120 3.83 6.10 -8.67
CA TYR A 120 3.48 6.19 -7.25
C TYR A 120 3.74 7.61 -6.74
N LEU A 121 2.82 8.12 -5.95
CA LEU A 121 2.93 9.38 -5.25
C LEU A 121 2.26 9.25 -3.87
N SER A 122 2.94 9.68 -2.81
CA SER A 122 2.40 9.75 -1.45
C SER A 122 2.63 11.14 -0.89
N ALA A 123 1.65 11.64 -0.13
CA ALA A 123 1.78 12.89 0.60
C ALA A 123 1.09 12.77 1.96
N TYR A 124 1.84 13.03 3.02
CA TYR A 124 1.33 13.01 4.40
C TYR A 124 1.70 14.28 5.15
N VAL A 125 0.81 14.71 6.04
CA VAL A 125 1.04 15.80 6.98
C VAL A 125 0.95 15.27 8.39
N THR A 126 2.03 15.44 9.15
CA THR A 126 2.10 15.04 10.55
C THR A 126 1.77 16.23 11.46
N PHE A 127 0.76 16.12 12.33
CA PHE A 127 0.34 17.27 13.12
C PHE A 127 1.33 17.58 14.26
N PRO A 128 1.91 18.80 14.29
CA PRO A 128 2.92 19.16 15.28
C PRO A 128 2.39 18.99 16.72
N GLY A 129 3.20 18.37 17.58
CA GLY A 129 2.82 18.14 18.99
C GLY A 129 1.81 17.01 19.20
N THR A 130 1.53 16.22 18.17
CA THR A 130 0.70 15.02 18.24
C THR A 130 1.39 13.84 17.56
N SER A 131 0.84 12.65 17.72
CA SER A 131 1.27 11.43 17.01
C SER A 131 0.30 11.07 15.87
N LEU A 132 -0.38 12.07 15.31
CA LEU A 132 -1.38 11.92 14.27
C LEU A 132 -0.82 12.41 12.94
N SER A 133 -1.00 11.62 11.89
CA SER A 133 -0.67 11.99 10.51
C SER A 133 -1.86 11.73 9.61
N VAL A 134 -2.05 12.57 8.60
CA VAL A 134 -3.11 12.43 7.60
C VAL A 134 -2.53 12.64 6.22
N GLY A 135 -2.97 11.84 5.26
CA GLY A 135 -2.44 11.94 3.91
C GLY A 135 -3.13 11.01 2.95
N GLY A 136 -2.46 10.78 1.83
CA GLY A 136 -2.93 9.86 0.83
C GLY A 136 -1.84 9.37 -0.10
N GLU A 137 -2.20 8.34 -0.84
CA GLU A 137 -1.36 7.67 -1.82
C GLU A 137 -2.13 7.61 -3.14
N LEU A 138 -1.42 7.79 -4.25
CA LEU A 138 -1.91 7.67 -5.61
C LEU A 138 -0.99 6.71 -6.36
N LYS A 139 -1.56 5.63 -6.90
CA LYS A 139 -0.91 4.78 -7.90
C LYS A 139 -1.70 4.87 -9.19
N THR A 140 -1.06 5.25 -10.29
CA THR A 140 -1.75 5.40 -11.57
C THR A 140 -0.85 5.07 -12.75
N GLY A 141 -1.41 4.44 -13.77
CA GLY A 141 -0.66 4.03 -14.96
C GLY A 141 -1.37 2.89 -15.67
N GLY A 142 -0.59 1.98 -16.23
CA GLY A 142 -1.09 0.87 -17.03
C GLY A 142 -0.33 0.71 -18.34
N GLY A 143 -1.01 0.20 -19.35
CA GLY A 143 -0.47 -0.11 -20.67
C GLY A 143 -1.28 0.54 -21.79
N SER A 144 -1.08 0.10 -23.03
CA SER A 144 -1.95 0.46 -24.16
C SER A 144 -3.41 0.08 -23.94
N ASP A 145 -3.61 -1.00 -23.18
CA ASP A 145 -4.87 -1.72 -23.10
C ASP A 145 -5.42 -1.74 -21.65
N ALA A 146 -4.80 -0.99 -20.74
CA ALA A 146 -5.25 -0.89 -19.36
C ALA A 146 -4.94 0.48 -18.76
N ASN A 147 -5.91 1.05 -18.04
CA ASN A 147 -5.76 2.25 -17.24
C ASN A 147 -6.20 1.97 -15.80
N ILE A 148 -5.25 1.98 -14.89
CA ILE A 148 -5.43 1.71 -13.46
C ILE A 148 -5.19 2.99 -12.68
N THR A 149 -6.12 3.32 -11.78
CA THR A 149 -6.00 4.43 -10.83
C THR A 149 -6.44 3.98 -9.45
N ASP A 150 -5.52 4.01 -8.50
CA ASP A 150 -5.71 3.63 -7.12
C ASP A 150 -5.41 4.83 -6.22
N THR A 151 -6.43 5.31 -5.53
CA THR A 151 -6.34 6.45 -4.61
C THR A 151 -6.68 5.99 -3.21
N THR A 152 -5.77 6.25 -2.28
CA THR A 152 -5.96 5.96 -0.85
C THR A 152 -5.86 7.25 -0.06
N PHE A 153 -6.81 7.46 0.86
CA PHE A 153 -6.72 8.45 1.92
C PHE A 153 -6.55 7.72 3.26
N LYS A 154 -5.60 8.14 4.08
CA LYS A 154 -5.20 7.44 5.30
C LYS A 154 -4.98 8.43 6.45
N ILE A 155 -5.46 8.04 7.63
CA ILE A 155 -5.14 8.66 8.92
C ILE A 155 -4.31 7.63 9.70
N LYS A 156 -3.16 8.05 10.20
CA LYS A 156 -2.26 7.24 11.03
C LYS A 156 -2.18 7.82 12.43
N TYR A 157 -2.29 6.98 13.45
CA TYR A 157 -2.08 7.33 14.84
C TYR A 157 -1.01 6.43 15.46
N GLN A 158 0.16 7.00 15.73
CA GLN A 158 1.28 6.30 16.34
C GLN A 158 1.12 6.28 17.87
N ALA A 159 0.44 5.25 18.38
CA ALA A 159 0.15 5.12 19.80
C ALA A 159 1.39 4.75 20.65
N LEU A 160 2.36 4.05 20.05
CA LEU A 160 3.63 3.65 20.65
C LEU A 160 4.78 4.16 19.80
N TYR A 161 5.97 4.29 20.39
CA TYR A 161 7.16 4.75 19.66
C TYR A 161 7.44 3.95 18.38
N PHE A 162 7.13 2.66 18.35
CA PHE A 162 7.38 1.76 17.22
C PHE A 162 6.09 1.20 16.59
N ALA A 163 4.90 1.62 17.02
CA ALA A 163 3.66 1.01 16.55
C ALA A 163 2.46 1.95 16.60
N GLY A 164 1.53 1.74 15.68
CA GLY A 164 0.34 2.57 15.57
C GLY A 164 -0.84 1.87 14.92
N LEU A 165 -1.91 2.63 14.78
CA LEU A 165 -3.11 2.26 14.07
C LEU A 165 -3.26 3.14 12.84
N GLU A 166 -3.88 2.60 11.82
CA GLU A 166 -4.26 3.35 10.63
C GLU A 166 -5.70 3.04 10.24
N ALA A 167 -6.36 4.03 9.66
CA ALA A 167 -7.68 3.88 9.10
C ALA A 167 -7.81 4.80 7.89
N GLY A 168 -8.68 4.44 6.95
CA GLY A 168 -8.79 5.22 5.75
C GLY A 168 -9.90 4.79 4.80
N TYR A 169 -9.85 5.39 3.63
CA TYR A 169 -10.74 5.12 2.51
C TYR A 169 -9.91 4.91 1.26
N ARG A 170 -10.27 3.92 0.45
CA ARG A 170 -9.57 3.58 -0.77
C ARG A 170 -10.56 3.45 -1.93
N LYS A 171 -10.13 3.94 -3.09
CA LYS A 171 -10.84 3.82 -4.36
C LYS A 171 -9.88 3.29 -5.41
N VAL A 172 -10.23 2.16 -6.03
CA VAL A 172 -9.50 1.58 -7.17
C VAL A 172 -10.42 1.63 -8.38
N SER A 173 -9.93 2.16 -9.49
CA SER A 173 -10.63 2.22 -10.76
C SER A 173 -9.73 1.57 -11.81
N GLU A 174 -10.21 0.48 -12.39
CA GLU A 174 -9.49 -0.31 -13.38
C GLU A 174 -10.36 -0.40 -14.62
N ASN A 175 -9.85 0.15 -15.72
CA ASN A 175 -10.48 0.05 -17.03
C ASN A 175 -9.51 -0.76 -17.85
N ILE A 176 -9.87 -2.01 -18.14
CA ILE A 176 -9.02 -2.91 -18.90
C ILE A 176 -9.75 -3.28 -20.18
N ASP A 177 -9.15 -2.91 -21.29
CA ASP A 177 -9.62 -3.20 -22.63
C ASP A 177 -8.96 -4.49 -23.13
N ASP A 178 -9.77 -5.35 -23.74
CA ASP A 178 -9.29 -6.48 -24.55
C ASP A 178 -8.48 -7.57 -23.83
N ILE A 179 -8.80 -7.88 -22.56
CA ILE A 179 -8.39 -9.18 -21.98
C ILE A 179 -9.31 -10.26 -22.57
N ASP A 180 -8.73 -11.13 -23.41
CA ASP A 180 -9.43 -12.24 -24.06
C ASP A 180 -10.74 -11.84 -24.80
N GLY A 181 -10.76 -10.64 -25.39
CA GLY A 181 -11.89 -10.13 -26.18
C GLY A 181 -13.03 -9.52 -25.37
N SER A 182 -12.81 -9.21 -24.08
CA SER A 182 -13.78 -8.56 -23.20
C SER A 182 -13.19 -7.29 -22.56
N SER A 183 -13.98 -6.21 -22.51
CA SER A 183 -13.65 -5.00 -21.74
C SER A 183 -14.22 -5.10 -20.33
N PHE A 184 -13.43 -4.73 -19.33
CA PHE A 184 -13.80 -4.76 -17.92
C PHE A 184 -13.60 -3.38 -17.28
N ASP A 185 -14.71 -2.83 -16.76
CA ASP A 185 -14.71 -1.62 -15.95
C ASP A 185 -15.00 -2.00 -14.49
N VAL A 186 -13.99 -1.89 -13.64
CA VAL A 186 -14.06 -2.23 -12.22
C VAL A 186 -13.81 -0.99 -11.39
N ASP A 187 -14.85 -0.52 -10.70
CA ASP A 187 -14.76 0.55 -9.70
C ASP A 187 -14.95 -0.04 -8.30
N PHE A 188 -13.84 -0.19 -7.59
CA PHE A 188 -13.81 -0.65 -6.22
C PHE A 188 -13.68 0.53 -5.24
N THR A 189 -14.45 0.48 -4.15
CA THR A 189 -14.40 1.48 -3.08
C THR A 189 -14.62 0.83 -1.71
N GLY A 190 -13.86 1.26 -0.70
CA GLY A 190 -13.96 0.69 0.63
C GLY A 190 -13.27 1.49 1.72
N VAL A 191 -13.64 1.20 2.97
CA VAL A 191 -12.99 1.74 4.18
C VAL A 191 -12.11 0.67 4.81
N PHE A 192 -11.01 1.08 5.43
CA PHE A 192 -10.07 0.15 6.05
C PHE A 192 -9.63 0.57 7.44
N ILE A 193 -9.20 -0.42 8.21
CA ILE A 193 -8.51 -0.26 9.48
C ILE A 193 -7.37 -1.27 9.56
N GLY A 194 -6.24 -0.84 10.11
CA GLY A 194 -5.05 -1.65 10.25
C GLY A 194 -4.18 -1.19 11.40
N ALA A 195 -3.10 -1.94 11.59
CA ALA A 195 -2.02 -1.60 12.50
C ALA A 195 -0.71 -1.60 11.73
N PHE A 196 0.23 -0.78 12.20
CA PHE A 196 1.57 -0.75 11.66
C PHE A 196 2.62 -0.78 12.77
N VAL A 197 3.79 -1.28 12.43
CA VAL A 197 5.02 -1.18 13.22
C VAL A 197 6.09 -0.51 12.37
N ASP A 198 6.93 0.30 13.01
CA ASP A 198 7.92 1.15 12.36
C ASP A 198 9.18 1.21 13.25
N PHE A 199 10.35 0.94 12.67
CA PHE A 199 11.63 0.71 13.37
C PHE A 199 12.79 1.47 12.74
#